data_AF-A0A2T6VI09-F1
#
_entry.id   AF-A0A2T6VI09-F1
#
_cell.length_a   1.000
_cell.length_b   1.000
_cell.length_c   1.000
_cell.angle_alpha   90.00
_cell.angle_beta   90.00
_cell.angle_gamma   90.00
#
_symmetry.space_group_name_H-M   'P 1'
#
loop_
_entity.id
_entity.type
_entity.pdbx_description
1 polymer ?
#
loop_
_entity_poly.entity_id
_entity_poly.type
_entity_poly.pdbx_seq_one_letter_code
_entity_poly.pdbx_strand_id
1 'polypeptide(L)'
;LLEKYAQKGYDVLLLSDEIDAFVMPGVNEYDKTPFRDASHSESLKELGLEEINDEVKDQFKDLMKAFEENLKDEIKGVELSSHLTSAVALIGDEQNAMMANFMRQMGQSVPESKKTLELNPNHAILQKLLKCEDKEQLSAFIWLLYDGAKLLEKGALKDAKSFNERLNSVLLKAL
;
A
#
# COMPACT_ATOMS: atom_id res chain seq x y z
N LEU A 1 -6.76 8.14 5.40
CA LEU A 1 -6.23 8.09 6.79
C LEU A 1 -6.43 9.41 7.54
N LEU A 2 -5.82 10.52 7.10
CA LEU A 2 -5.92 11.84 7.77
C LEU A 2 -7.37 12.31 8.01
N GLU A 3 -8.24 12.17 7.00
CA GLU A 3 -9.67 12.53 7.12
C GLU A 3 -10.38 11.77 8.24
N LYS A 4 -9.98 10.51 8.51
CA LYS A 4 -10.59 9.68 9.55
C LYS A 4 -10.10 10.09 10.95
N TYR A 5 -8.84 10.46 11.08
CA TYR A 5 -8.32 11.08 12.30
C TYR A 5 -9.04 12.40 12.61
N ALA A 6 -9.23 13.25 11.59
CA ALA A 6 -9.99 14.49 11.74
C ALA A 6 -11.45 14.25 12.16
N GLN A 7 -12.14 13.26 11.57
CA GLN A 7 -13.51 12.89 11.98
C GLN A 7 -13.61 12.41 13.44
N LYS A 8 -12.54 11.82 13.96
CA LYS A 8 -12.43 11.36 15.35
C LYS A 8 -11.91 12.45 16.30
N GLY A 9 -11.63 13.65 15.80
CA GLY A 9 -11.18 14.80 16.59
C GLY A 9 -9.69 14.75 16.95
N TYR A 10 -8.88 13.99 16.21
CA TYR A 10 -7.43 13.98 16.37
C TYR A 10 -6.77 15.01 15.45
N ASP A 11 -5.81 15.74 16.00
CA ASP A 11 -4.84 16.52 15.23
C ASP A 11 -3.71 15.59 14.76
N VAL A 12 -3.29 15.74 13.50
CA VAL A 12 -2.21 14.94 12.90
C VAL A 12 -1.06 15.84 12.48
N LEU A 13 0.15 15.51 12.95
CA LEU A 13 1.38 16.15 12.53
C LEU A 13 1.82 15.58 11.17
N LEU A 14 2.02 16.48 10.20
CA LEU A 14 2.59 16.13 8.90
C LEU A 14 4.09 16.41 8.92
N LEU A 15 4.86 15.34 8.84
CA LEU A 15 6.32 15.35 8.84
C LEU A 15 6.79 15.16 7.41
N SER A 16 7.27 16.23 6.79
CA SER A 16 7.59 16.26 5.35
C SER A 16 9.09 16.17 5.06
N ASP A 17 9.94 16.35 6.06
CA ASP A 17 11.39 16.37 5.86
C ASP A 17 12.00 14.99 6.08
N GLU A 18 13.01 14.64 5.29
CA GLU A 18 13.70 13.34 5.43
C GLU A 18 14.29 13.13 6.83
N ILE A 19 14.68 14.21 7.50
CA ILE A 19 15.23 14.17 8.85
C ILE A 19 14.20 13.75 9.90
N ASP A 20 12.90 13.97 9.64
CA ASP A 20 11.83 13.66 10.59
C ASP A 20 11.76 12.16 10.87
N ALA A 21 11.99 11.34 9.84
CA ALA A 21 12.05 9.88 9.97
C ALA A 21 13.21 9.39 10.86
N PHE A 22 14.21 10.23 11.14
CA PHE A 22 15.32 9.91 12.06
C PHE A 22 15.07 10.44 13.46
N VAL A 23 14.52 11.64 13.57
CA VAL A 23 14.32 12.31 14.86
C VAL A 23 13.13 11.72 15.58
N MET A 24 12.00 11.57 14.89
CA MET A 24 10.71 11.27 15.52
C MET A 24 10.61 9.89 16.16
N PRO A 25 11.22 8.80 15.62
CA PRO A 25 11.26 7.53 16.34
C PRO A 25 11.96 7.59 17.70
N GLY A 26 12.84 8.58 17.92
CA GLY A 26 13.48 8.82 19.21
C GLY A 26 12.68 9.74 20.15
N VAL A 27 11.63 10.38 19.66
CA VAL A 27 10.79 11.32 20.43
C VAL A 27 9.51 10.60 20.86
N ASN A 28 9.53 10.05 22.07
CA ASN A 28 8.40 9.28 22.61
C ASN A 28 7.24 10.17 23.10
N GLU A 29 7.55 11.32 23.69
CA GLU A 29 6.55 12.23 24.26
C GLU A 29 6.99 13.70 24.18
N TYR A 30 6.01 14.59 24.13
CA TYR A 30 6.20 16.04 24.30
C TYR A 30 5.15 16.60 25.25
N ASP A 31 5.58 17.31 26.29
CA ASP A 31 4.69 17.87 27.32
C ASP A 31 3.64 16.87 27.82
N LYS A 32 4.11 15.66 28.18
CA LYS A 32 3.29 14.51 28.64
C LYS A 32 2.30 13.96 27.60
N THR A 33 2.37 14.42 26.36
CA THR A 33 1.58 13.90 25.24
C THR A 33 2.45 12.89 24.49
N PRO A 34 2.11 11.58 24.51
CA PRO A 34 2.85 10.57 23.77
C PRO A 34 2.62 10.74 22.26
N PHE A 35 3.67 10.56 21.47
CA PHE A 35 3.54 10.47 20.02
C PHE A 35 3.27 9.03 19.59
N ARG A 36 2.41 8.88 18.58
CA ARG A 36 2.16 7.62 17.90
C ARG A 36 2.16 7.87 16.42
N ASP A 37 2.74 6.93 15.67
CA ASP A 37 2.65 6.95 14.23
C ASP A 37 1.19 6.68 13.83
N ALA A 38 0.61 7.61 13.07
CA ALA A 38 -0.78 7.57 12.62
C ALA A 38 -1.05 6.41 11.63
N SER A 39 -0.01 5.86 11.02
CA SER A 39 -0.07 4.73 10.09
C SER A 39 0.18 3.37 10.76
N HIS A 40 0.69 3.35 12.00
CA HIS A 40 0.96 2.11 12.72
C HIS A 40 -0.33 1.35 13.08
N SER A 41 -0.31 0.02 12.98
CA SER A 41 -1.47 -0.86 13.16
C SER A 41 -2.24 -0.62 14.46
N GLU A 42 -1.53 -0.43 15.58
CA GLU A 42 -2.14 -0.12 16.88
C GLU A 42 -2.94 1.20 16.87
N SER A 43 -2.43 2.24 16.19
CA SER A 43 -3.15 3.52 16.03
C SER A 43 -4.40 3.37 15.14
N LEU A 44 -4.35 2.46 14.17
CA LEU A 44 -5.49 2.13 13.30
C LEU A 44 -6.57 1.34 14.05
N LYS A 45 -6.21 0.47 15.01
CA LYS A 45 -7.16 -0.22 15.91
C LYS A 45 -8.03 0.76 16.67
N GLU A 46 -7.41 1.79 17.24
CA GLU A 46 -8.11 2.79 18.05
C GLU A 46 -9.12 3.62 17.24
N LEU A 47 -8.85 3.80 15.94
CA LEU A 47 -9.80 4.42 15.03
C LEU A 47 -10.99 3.52 14.66
N GLY A 48 -11.01 2.27 15.14
CA GLY A 48 -11.99 1.25 14.75
C GLY A 48 -11.82 0.83 13.28
N LEU A 49 -10.61 0.95 12.76
CA LEU A 49 -10.33 0.57 11.37
C LEU A 49 -10.01 -0.91 11.25
N GLU A 50 -9.72 -1.64 12.31
CA GLU A 50 -8.98 -2.89 12.09
C GLU A 50 -9.75 -4.11 11.62
N GLU A 51 -11.04 -4.27 11.88
CA GLU A 51 -11.64 -5.57 11.56
C GLU A 51 -12.36 -5.58 10.22
N ILE A 52 -11.58 -5.93 9.19
CA ILE A 52 -12.14 -6.59 8.02
C ILE A 52 -12.72 -7.91 8.51
N ASN A 53 -14.04 -8.02 8.48
CA ASN A 53 -14.73 -9.22 8.94
C ASN A 53 -14.32 -10.45 8.12
N ASP A 54 -14.49 -11.64 8.70
CA ASP A 54 -14.05 -12.88 8.07
C ASP A 54 -14.80 -13.17 6.78
N GLU A 55 -16.06 -12.71 6.65
CA GLU A 55 -16.83 -12.81 5.41
C GLU A 55 -16.16 -12.07 4.25
N VAL A 56 -15.65 -10.86 4.47
CA VAL A 56 -14.93 -10.09 3.45
C VAL A 56 -13.58 -10.75 3.16
N LYS A 57 -12.88 -11.27 4.16
CA LYS A 57 -11.63 -12.04 3.92
C LYS A 57 -11.88 -13.24 3.02
N ASP A 58 -12.93 -14.00 3.28
CA ASP A 58 -13.29 -15.17 2.48
C ASP A 58 -13.71 -14.77 1.06
N GLN A 59 -14.49 -13.70 0.89
CA GLN A 59 -14.87 -13.18 -0.44
C GLN A 59 -13.65 -12.78 -1.29
N PHE A 60 -12.61 -12.23 -0.66
CA PHE A 60 -11.43 -11.72 -1.36
C PHE A 60 -10.32 -12.75 -1.52
N LYS A 61 -10.43 -13.93 -0.90
CA LYS A 61 -9.37 -14.94 -0.84
C LYS A 61 -8.82 -15.33 -2.22
N ASP A 62 -9.71 -15.57 -3.20
CA ASP A 62 -9.28 -15.97 -4.55
C ASP A 62 -8.69 -14.80 -5.34
N LEU A 63 -9.19 -13.57 -5.11
CA LEU A 63 -8.61 -12.37 -5.70
C LEU A 63 -7.20 -12.11 -5.13
N MET A 64 -7.02 -12.22 -3.82
CA MET A 64 -5.71 -12.08 -3.16
C MET A 64 -4.71 -13.08 -3.74
N LYS A 65 -5.10 -14.35 -3.90
CA LYS A 65 -4.25 -15.36 -4.56
C LYS A 65 -3.89 -14.97 -5.98
N ALA A 66 -4.84 -14.46 -6.76
CA ALA A 66 -4.55 -14.00 -8.12
C ALA A 66 -3.51 -12.86 -8.12
N PHE A 67 -3.58 -11.92 -7.17
CA PHE A 67 -2.55 -10.90 -6.99
C PHE A 67 -1.19 -11.52 -6.63
N GLU A 68 -1.14 -12.44 -5.67
CA GLU A 68 0.09 -13.12 -5.26
C GLU A 68 0.73 -13.90 -6.42
N GLU A 69 -0.06 -14.64 -7.19
CA GLU A 69 0.42 -15.44 -8.31
C GLU A 69 1.00 -14.56 -9.44
N ASN A 70 0.32 -13.46 -9.77
CA ASN A 70 0.77 -12.54 -10.82
C ASN A 70 2.00 -11.74 -10.41
N LEU A 71 2.13 -11.41 -9.12
CA LEU A 71 3.14 -10.48 -8.61
C LEU A 71 4.19 -11.13 -7.70
N LYS A 72 4.28 -12.48 -7.67
CA LYS A 72 5.19 -13.23 -6.78
C LYS A 72 6.64 -12.74 -6.76
N ASP A 73 7.13 -12.24 -7.90
CA ASP A 73 8.50 -11.79 -8.08
C ASP A 73 8.69 -10.31 -7.69
N GLU A 74 7.59 -9.61 -7.42
CA GLU A 74 7.50 -8.16 -7.28
C GLU A 74 7.03 -7.71 -5.87
N ILE A 75 6.30 -8.57 -5.14
CA ILE A 75 5.76 -8.27 -3.79
C ILE A 75 6.14 -9.33 -2.74
N LYS A 76 6.08 -8.95 -1.47
CA LYS A 76 6.30 -9.83 -0.30
C LYS A 76 5.06 -10.70 -0.02
N GLY A 77 3.88 -10.13 -0.22
CA GLY A 77 2.59 -10.77 0.03
C GLY A 77 1.45 -9.79 -0.22
N VAL A 78 0.21 -10.25 -0.06
CA VAL A 78 -1.00 -9.45 -0.24
C VAL A 78 -1.82 -9.44 1.04
N GLU A 79 -2.27 -8.27 1.46
CA GLU A 79 -3.13 -8.11 2.65
C GLU A 79 -4.33 -7.22 2.34
N LEU A 80 -5.43 -7.40 3.08
CA LEU A 80 -6.57 -6.49 2.96
C LEU A 80 -6.41 -5.33 3.94
N SER A 81 -6.87 -4.16 3.52
CA SER A 81 -6.72 -2.93 4.27
C SER A 81 -8.00 -2.08 4.26
N SER A 82 -8.43 -1.69 5.44
CA SER A 82 -9.67 -0.95 5.71
C SER A 82 -9.50 0.58 5.70
N HIS A 83 -8.25 1.05 5.66
CA HIS A 83 -7.90 2.44 5.87
C HIS A 83 -7.43 3.15 4.61
N LEU A 84 -7.20 2.40 3.53
CA LEU A 84 -6.87 2.92 2.21
C LEU A 84 -8.03 3.70 1.59
N THR A 85 -7.69 4.75 0.85
CA THR A 85 -8.60 5.46 -0.05
C THR A 85 -8.41 4.99 -1.49
N SER A 86 -7.17 4.67 -1.88
CA SER A 86 -6.86 4.04 -3.18
C SER A 86 -7.36 2.60 -3.24
N ALA A 87 -7.37 2.02 -4.45
CA ALA A 87 -7.68 0.60 -4.65
C ALA A 87 -6.62 -0.30 -4.00
N VAL A 88 -5.35 0.07 -4.13
CA VAL A 88 -4.20 -0.67 -3.63
C VAL A 88 -3.11 0.29 -3.12
N ALA A 89 -2.20 -0.20 -2.27
CA ALA A 89 -1.01 0.52 -1.81
C ALA A 89 0.15 -0.44 -1.53
N LEU A 90 1.39 0.04 -1.64
CA LEU A 90 2.60 -0.73 -1.30
C LEU A 90 3.13 -0.31 0.06
N ILE A 91 3.07 -1.22 1.02
CA ILE A 91 3.51 -0.98 2.40
C ILE A 91 4.84 -1.71 2.64
N GLY A 92 5.84 -0.92 3.04
CA GLY A 92 7.16 -1.42 3.40
C GLY A 92 7.22 -1.85 4.85
N ASP A 93 8.20 -2.70 5.15
CA ASP A 93 8.53 -3.06 6.53
C ASP A 93 9.34 -1.91 7.17
N GLU A 94 8.88 -1.35 8.29
CA GLU A 94 9.53 -0.21 8.96
C GLU A 94 10.99 -0.50 9.32
N GLN A 95 11.30 -1.73 9.74
CA GLN A 95 12.69 -2.13 10.04
C GLN A 95 13.58 -2.10 8.80
N ASN A 96 13.04 -2.44 7.63
CA ASN A 96 13.78 -2.40 6.37
C ASN A 96 14.02 -0.96 5.89
N ALA A 97 13.14 0.00 6.22
CA ALA A 97 13.34 1.40 5.90
C ALA A 97 14.50 2.01 6.69
N MET A 98 14.60 1.69 7.99
CA MET A 98 15.69 2.17 8.85
C MET A 98 17.05 1.60 8.41
N MET A 99 17.12 0.29 8.12
CA MET A 99 18.33 -0.36 7.62
C MET A 99 18.72 0.16 6.23
N ALA A 100 17.76 0.32 5.32
CA ALA A 100 17.99 0.90 3.99
C ALA A 100 18.60 2.29 4.08
N ASN A 101 18.08 3.14 4.97
CA ASN A 101 18.61 4.48 5.18
C ASN A 101 20.03 4.46 5.76
N PHE A 102 20.33 3.56 6.71
CA PHE A 102 21.69 3.40 7.24
C PHE A 102 22.68 2.95 6.15
N MET A 103 22.28 2.03 5.28
CA MET A 103 23.09 1.59 4.14
C MET A 103 23.38 2.72 3.16
N ARG A 104 22.40 3.59 2.83
CA ARG A 104 22.63 4.78 1.98
C ARG A 104 23.65 5.73 2.58
N GLN A 105 23.57 5.99 3.90
CA GLN A 105 24.51 6.87 4.59
C GLN A 105 25.94 6.31 4.56
N MET A 106 26.11 4.99 4.56
CA MET A 106 27.41 4.32 4.40
C MET A 106 27.87 4.23 2.93
N GLY A 107 27.13 4.81 1.97
CA GLY A 107 27.44 4.70 0.54
C GLY A 107 27.23 3.29 -0.02
N GLN A 108 26.51 2.42 0.68
CA GLN A 108 26.19 1.08 0.22
C GLN A 108 24.90 1.06 -0.61
N SER A 109 24.85 0.19 -1.61
CA SER A 109 23.63 -0.01 -2.39
C SER A 109 22.56 -0.67 -1.52
N VAL A 110 21.40 -0.02 -1.43
CA VAL A 110 20.23 -0.58 -0.75
C VAL A 110 19.61 -1.66 -1.62
N PRO A 111 19.49 -2.91 -1.14
CA PRO A 111 18.74 -3.94 -1.85
C PRO A 111 17.28 -3.50 -1.95
N GLU A 112 16.68 -3.65 -3.14
CA GLU A 112 15.26 -3.41 -3.31
C GLU A 112 14.50 -4.46 -2.49
N SER A 113 13.86 -4.04 -1.39
CA SER A 113 13.06 -4.93 -0.56
C SER A 113 11.65 -5.03 -1.14
N LYS A 114 11.15 -6.25 -1.29
CA LYS A 114 9.76 -6.48 -1.68
C LYS A 114 8.83 -5.97 -0.57
N LYS A 115 7.76 -5.32 -0.97
CA LYS A 115 6.74 -4.73 -0.10
C LYS A 115 5.47 -5.56 -0.07
N THR A 116 4.67 -5.43 0.97
CA THR A 116 3.32 -6.01 1.02
C THR A 116 2.39 -5.13 0.20
N LEU A 117 1.58 -5.74 -0.68
CA LEU A 117 0.55 -5.04 -1.42
C LEU A 117 -0.75 -5.10 -0.61
N GLU A 118 -1.18 -3.94 -0.12
CA GLU A 118 -2.48 -3.82 0.54
C GLU A 118 -3.59 -3.55 -0.47
N LEU A 119 -4.72 -4.24 -0.30
CA LEU A 119 -5.92 -4.14 -1.12
C LEU A 119 -7.06 -3.50 -0.33
N ASN A 120 -7.75 -2.52 -0.91
CA ASN A 120 -8.92 -1.93 -0.30
C ASN A 120 -10.21 -2.66 -0.72
N PRO A 121 -10.82 -3.48 0.15
CA PRO A 121 -12.01 -4.23 -0.22
C PRO A 121 -13.21 -3.31 -0.50
N ASN A 122 -13.24 -2.10 0.03
CA ASN A 122 -14.35 -1.16 -0.20
C ASN A 122 -14.22 -0.40 -1.54
N HIS A 123 -13.09 -0.51 -2.23
CA HIS A 123 -12.88 0.23 -3.46
C HIS A 123 -13.65 -0.40 -4.63
N ALA A 124 -14.36 0.45 -5.39
CA ALA A 124 -15.24 0.00 -6.48
C ALA A 124 -14.53 -0.84 -7.54
N ILE A 125 -13.25 -0.57 -7.81
CA ILE A 125 -12.44 -1.38 -8.73
C ILE A 125 -12.30 -2.81 -8.20
N LEU A 126 -11.92 -3.01 -6.93
CA LEU A 126 -11.69 -4.36 -6.42
C LEU A 126 -13.00 -5.15 -6.33
N GLN A 127 -14.10 -4.47 -5.98
CA GLN A 127 -15.45 -5.05 -6.00
C GLN A 127 -15.87 -5.54 -7.40
N LYS A 128 -15.43 -4.84 -8.46
CA LYS A 128 -15.64 -5.30 -9.85
C LYS A 128 -14.70 -6.45 -10.22
N LEU A 129 -13.45 -6.43 -9.75
CA LEU A 129 -12.48 -7.50 -10.02
C LEU A 129 -12.88 -8.85 -9.41
N LEU A 130 -13.62 -8.86 -8.29
CA LEU A 130 -14.21 -10.08 -7.74
C LEU A 130 -15.12 -10.82 -8.74
N LYS A 131 -15.69 -10.10 -9.70
CA LYS A 131 -16.61 -10.63 -10.72
C LYS A 131 -15.95 -10.82 -12.08
N CYS A 132 -14.63 -10.62 -12.17
CA CYS A 132 -13.90 -10.75 -13.42
C CYS A 132 -13.55 -12.22 -13.68
N GLU A 133 -14.20 -12.84 -14.66
CA GLU A 133 -13.99 -14.25 -15.02
C GLU A 133 -12.84 -14.42 -16.04
N ASP A 134 -12.55 -13.39 -16.84
CA ASP A 134 -11.45 -13.39 -17.80
C ASP A 134 -10.11 -13.24 -17.07
N LYS A 135 -9.35 -14.33 -16.99
CA LYS A 135 -8.04 -14.38 -16.31
C LYS A 135 -7.00 -13.46 -16.95
N GLU A 136 -7.02 -13.29 -18.27
CA GLU A 136 -6.07 -12.43 -18.96
C GLU A 136 -6.38 -10.96 -18.65
N GLN A 137 -7.67 -10.62 -18.65
CA GLN A 137 -8.12 -9.28 -18.27
C GLN A 137 -7.84 -8.99 -16.79
N LEU A 138 -8.10 -9.95 -15.90
CA LEU A 138 -7.79 -9.85 -14.48
C LEU A 138 -6.29 -9.61 -14.25
N SER A 139 -5.43 -10.38 -14.93
CA SER A 139 -3.97 -10.19 -14.88
C SER A 139 -3.56 -8.79 -15.31
N ALA A 140 -4.11 -8.29 -16.43
CA ALA A 140 -3.82 -6.93 -16.91
C ALA A 140 -4.22 -5.86 -15.88
N PHE A 141 -5.39 -6.00 -15.23
CA PHE A 141 -5.81 -5.07 -14.18
C PHE A 141 -4.94 -5.13 -12.93
N ILE A 142 -4.54 -6.32 -12.49
CA ILE A 142 -3.63 -6.51 -11.35
C ILE A 142 -2.32 -5.77 -11.60
N TRP A 143 -1.71 -5.96 -12.78
CA TRP A 143 -0.47 -5.28 -13.15
C TRP A 143 -0.63 -3.75 -13.22
N LEU A 144 -1.72 -3.25 -13.80
CA LEU A 144 -1.99 -1.81 -13.86
C LEU A 144 -2.18 -1.19 -12.47
N LEU A 145 -2.87 -1.88 -11.57
CA LEU A 145 -3.03 -1.43 -10.18
C LEU A 145 -1.68 -1.41 -9.45
N TYR A 146 -0.86 -2.45 -9.64
CA TYR A 146 0.48 -2.53 -9.06
C TYR A 146 1.41 -1.42 -9.59
N ASP A 147 1.45 -1.22 -10.91
CA ASP A 147 2.22 -0.15 -11.54
C ASP A 147 1.75 1.22 -11.02
N GLY A 148 0.44 1.43 -10.90
CA GLY A 148 -0.12 2.64 -10.30
C GLY A 148 0.34 2.87 -8.86
N ALA A 149 0.37 1.82 -8.04
CA ALA A 149 0.91 1.90 -6.67
C ALA A 149 2.40 2.28 -6.65
N LYS A 150 3.21 1.66 -7.51
CA LYS A 150 4.64 2.01 -7.65
C LYS A 150 4.85 3.44 -8.09
N LEU A 151 4.03 3.92 -9.03
CA LEU A 151 4.13 5.28 -9.53
C LEU A 151 3.84 6.31 -8.43
N LEU A 152 2.82 6.06 -7.59
CA LEU A 152 2.51 6.92 -6.44
C LEU A 152 3.63 6.89 -5.39
N GLU A 153 4.29 5.75 -5.21
CA GLU A 153 5.35 5.59 -4.22
C GLU A 153 6.70 6.20 -4.66
N LYS A 154 7.18 5.85 -5.86
CA LYS A 154 8.54 6.17 -6.34
C LYS A 154 8.57 7.26 -7.41
N GLY A 155 7.42 7.70 -7.92
CA GLY A 155 7.32 8.67 -9.01
C GLY A 155 7.79 8.15 -10.38
N ALA A 156 8.19 6.87 -10.48
CA ALA A 156 8.70 6.27 -11.71
C ALA A 156 8.37 4.77 -11.79
N LEU A 157 8.28 4.29 -13.04
CA LEU A 157 8.10 2.87 -13.36
C LEU A 157 9.40 2.29 -13.92
N LYS A 158 9.70 1.04 -13.54
CA LYS A 158 10.83 0.29 -14.10
C LYS A 158 10.63 -0.05 -15.57
N ASP A 159 9.39 -0.32 -15.97
CA ASP A 159 9.02 -0.63 -17.35
C ASP A 159 7.75 0.14 -17.77
N ALA A 160 7.96 1.38 -18.21
CA ALA A 160 6.87 2.23 -18.71
C ALA A 160 6.23 1.69 -20.00
N LYS A 161 6.97 0.91 -20.79
CA LYS A 161 6.47 0.35 -22.05
C LYS A 161 5.41 -0.71 -21.78
N SER A 162 5.74 -1.70 -20.93
CA SER A 162 4.79 -2.75 -20.56
C SER A 162 3.55 -2.18 -19.87
N PHE A 163 3.71 -1.17 -19.01
CA PHE A 163 2.57 -0.44 -18.43
C PHE A 163 1.67 0.18 -19.51
N ASN A 164 2.26 0.89 -20.47
CA ASN A 164 1.51 1.54 -21.55
C ASN A 164 0.79 0.53 -22.45
N GLU A 165 1.44 -0.58 -22.79
CA GLU A 165 0.86 -1.66 -23.59
C GLU A 165 -0.36 -2.28 -22.89
N ARG A 166 -0.26 -2.56 -21.57
CA ARG A 166 -1.40 -3.04 -20.76
C ARG A 166 -2.52 -2.02 -20.70
N LEU A 167 -2.19 -0.75 -20.50
CA LEU A 167 -3.18 0.33 -20.44
C LEU A 167 -3.95 0.43 -21.76
N ASN A 168 -3.25 0.44 -22.89
CA ASN A 168 -3.87 0.51 -24.22
C ASN A 168 -4.75 -0.71 -24.50
N SER A 169 -4.30 -1.91 -24.12
CA SER A 169 -5.08 -3.14 -24.25
C SER A 169 -6.40 -3.07 -23.47
N VAL A 170 -6.35 -2.58 -22.23
CA VAL A 170 -7.55 -2.38 -21.41
C VAL A 170 -8.48 -1.32 -21.99
N LEU A 171 -7.93 -0.19 -22.47
CA LEU A 171 -8.72 0.87 -23.10
C LEU A 171 -9.43 0.38 -24.36
N LEU A 172 -8.74 -0.40 -25.22
CA LEU A 172 -9.34 -0.97 -26.43
C LEU A 172 -10.49 -1.92 -26.14
N LYS A 173 -10.44 -2.67 -25.04
CA LYS A 173 -11.54 -3.56 -24.60
C LYS A 173 -12.72 -2.78 -24.00
N ALA A 174 -12.49 -1.57 -23.52
CA ALA A 174 -13.51 -0.74 -22.85
C ALA A 174 -14.28 0.18 -23.81
N LEU A 175 -13.73 0.44 -25.01
CA LEU A 175 -14.37 1.19 -26.10
C LEU A 175 -15.25 0.28 -26.95
#